data_AF-A0A7G8ZLL9-F1
#
_entry.id   AF-A0A7G8ZLL9-F1
#
_cell.length_a   1.000
_cell.length_b   1.000
_cell.length_c   1.000
_cell.angle_alpha   90.00
_cell.angle_beta   90.00
_cell.angle_gamma   90.00
#
_symmetry.space_group_name_H-M   'P 1'
#
loop_
_entity.id
_entity.type
_entity.pdbx_description
1 polymer ?
#
loop_
_entity_poly.entity_id
_entity_poly.type
_entity_poly.pdbx_seq_one_letter_code
_entity_poly.pdbx_strand_id
1 'polypeptide(L)'
;MLRRLAAFLFIAMLPAGLALADDLRTGRFVFSGWSGPAMNVFFVEPLPEAMGDAPVVIVMHGVNRNADDYAANWETLAREYGLRIYAPEFSANSFPGAALYNLGGIGTDGPYAYSAIEPLFDAIMQRGGTAEGYFLFGHSAGAQFVHRALLFEDLPRLNTAYSANAGWYTLPDAGTPWPYGLHGVPADQNDVRQWLGRPMVLLLGDQDTDPEDVNLRRTPDAMTQGPHRYARGEFFFAFAQAQADRLDTPFLWSTVSVPGIAHDNAGMAEAAAALIAAQPDRTRTAP
;
A
#
# COMPACT_ATOMS: atom_id res chain seq x y z
N MET A 1 -34.32 30.61 -29.81
CA MET A 1 -32.94 31.14 -29.82
C MET A 1 -32.65 31.81 -28.49
N LEU A 2 -31.88 31.17 -27.60
CA LEU A 2 -30.92 31.80 -26.70
C LEU A 2 -30.19 30.69 -25.94
N ARG A 3 -28.96 30.37 -26.36
CA ARG A 3 -28.04 29.50 -25.62
C ARG A 3 -27.44 30.34 -24.49
N ARG A 4 -27.65 29.97 -23.23
CA ARG A 4 -26.92 30.55 -22.10
C ARG A 4 -25.66 29.71 -21.88
N LEU A 5 -24.50 30.23 -22.27
CA LEU A 5 -23.21 29.74 -21.77
C LEU A 5 -23.07 30.21 -20.32
N ALA A 6 -22.94 29.27 -19.38
CA ALA A 6 -22.45 29.57 -18.05
C ALA A 6 -20.93 29.36 -18.07
N ALA A 7 -20.16 30.44 -17.98
CA ALA A 7 -18.73 30.40 -17.74
C ALA A 7 -18.51 30.19 -16.23
N PHE A 8 -17.97 29.04 -15.84
CA PHE A 8 -17.51 28.82 -14.46
C PHE A 8 -16.12 29.44 -14.31
N LEU A 9 -16.05 30.53 -13.57
CA LEU A 9 -14.81 31.14 -13.12
C LEU A 9 -14.30 30.32 -11.92
N PHE A 10 -13.28 29.49 -12.12
CA PHE A 10 -12.55 28.85 -11.02
C PHE A 10 -11.71 29.91 -10.32
N ILE A 11 -12.23 30.45 -9.20
CA ILE A 11 -11.41 31.19 -8.25
C ILE A 11 -10.71 30.13 -7.40
N ALA A 12 -9.43 29.89 -7.67
CA ALA A 12 -8.58 29.13 -6.77
C ALA A 12 -8.44 29.90 -5.46
N MET A 13 -9.25 29.55 -4.46
CA MET A 13 -8.98 29.92 -3.08
C MET A 13 -7.86 29.02 -2.59
N LEU A 14 -6.64 29.56 -2.53
CA LEU A 14 -5.56 29.00 -1.72
C LEU A 14 -6.07 28.84 -0.28
N PRO A 15 -6.03 27.64 0.31
CA PRO A 15 -6.33 27.50 1.72
C PRO A 15 -5.24 28.25 2.51
N ALA A 16 -5.70 29.22 3.30
CA ALA A 16 -4.88 29.88 4.30
C ALA A 16 -4.56 28.87 5.41
N GLY A 17 -3.31 28.39 5.41
CA GLY A 17 -2.79 27.44 6.40
C GLY A 17 -1.48 26.79 5.98
N LEU A 18 -0.59 27.52 5.29
CA LEU A 18 0.78 27.10 5.05
C LEU A 18 1.54 27.15 6.39
N ALA A 19 1.55 26.05 7.13
CA ALA A 19 2.73 25.71 7.90
C ALA A 19 3.73 25.10 6.91
N LEU A 20 4.54 25.94 6.28
CA LEU A 20 5.65 25.49 5.46
C LEU A 20 6.59 24.64 6.33
N ALA A 21 6.52 23.32 6.17
CA ALA A 21 7.53 22.60 5.39
C ALA A 21 9.01 22.96 5.60
N ASP A 22 9.48 23.41 6.78
CA ASP A 22 10.93 23.64 7.00
C ASP A 22 11.62 22.69 7.99
N ASP A 23 10.92 21.95 8.86
CA ASP A 23 11.55 21.01 9.81
C ASP A 23 10.96 19.59 9.75
N LEU A 24 11.01 18.96 8.57
CA LEU A 24 10.90 17.50 8.52
C LEU A 24 12.15 16.88 9.11
N ARG A 25 11.96 15.86 9.94
CA ARG A 25 13.03 15.01 10.44
C ARG A 25 13.01 13.69 9.71
N THR A 26 14.20 13.26 9.32
CA THR A 26 14.44 11.90 8.85
C THR A 26 15.27 11.14 9.87
N GLY A 27 15.11 9.82 9.90
CA GLY A 27 15.89 8.99 10.79
C GLY A 27 15.39 7.57 10.85
N ARG A 28 15.81 6.86 11.88
CA ARG A 28 15.32 5.51 12.18
C ARG A 28 15.07 5.32 13.66
N PHE A 29 14.14 4.43 13.98
CA PHE A 29 14.02 3.84 15.31
C PHE A 29 13.94 2.32 15.21
N VAL A 30 14.19 1.63 16.31
CA VAL A 30 14.01 0.17 16.39
C VAL A 30 12.61 -0.11 16.93
N PHE A 31 11.84 -0.88 16.18
CA PHE A 31 10.53 -1.37 16.58
C PHE A 31 10.62 -2.84 17.00
N SER A 32 10.18 -3.12 18.23
CA SER A 32 10.14 -4.46 18.81
C SER A 32 8.83 -4.75 19.55
N GLY A 33 7.80 -3.92 19.34
CA GLY A 33 6.51 -3.99 20.02
C GLY A 33 5.52 -4.97 19.40
N TRP A 34 5.99 -6.11 18.91
CA TRP A 34 5.17 -7.14 18.26
C TRP A 34 5.79 -8.53 18.45
N SER A 35 5.12 -9.58 17.98
CA SER A 35 5.52 -10.98 18.23
C SER A 35 6.69 -11.48 17.38
N GLY A 36 7.11 -10.76 16.34
CA GLY A 36 8.21 -11.15 15.48
C GLY A 36 9.54 -10.43 15.79
N PRO A 37 10.55 -10.59 14.91
CA PRO A 37 11.86 -9.96 15.10
C PRO A 37 11.78 -8.44 15.19
N ALA A 38 12.67 -7.84 15.98
CA ALA A 38 12.85 -6.40 15.96
C ALA A 38 13.30 -5.93 14.56
N MET A 39 12.83 -4.76 14.14
CA MET A 39 13.15 -4.17 12.84
C MET A 39 13.49 -2.69 12.96
N ASN A 40 14.32 -2.19 12.06
CA ASN A 40 14.45 -0.74 11.89
C ASN A 40 13.18 -0.20 11.21
N VAL A 41 12.77 0.99 11.59
CA VAL A 41 11.72 1.75 10.90
C VAL A 41 12.33 3.08 10.50
N PHE A 42 12.50 3.29 9.20
CA PHE A 42 12.97 4.55 8.65
C PHE A 42 11.78 5.50 8.54
N PHE A 43 11.96 6.76 8.91
CA PHE A 43 10.86 7.70 8.95
C PHE A 43 11.20 9.03 8.27
N VAL A 44 10.14 9.68 7.79
CA VAL A 44 10.11 11.10 7.44
C VAL A 44 8.88 11.68 8.13
N GLU A 45 9.06 12.58 9.09
CA GLU A 45 7.94 13.13 9.87
C GLU A 45 8.22 14.58 10.30
N PRO A 46 7.19 15.41 10.52
CA PRO A 46 7.35 16.71 11.17
C PRO A 46 7.91 16.60 12.59
N LEU A 47 8.31 17.73 13.18
CA LEU A 47 8.52 17.82 14.62
C LEU A 47 7.25 17.41 15.39
N PRO A 48 7.35 16.78 16.58
CA PRO A 48 6.19 16.24 17.30
C PRO A 48 5.06 17.26 17.53
N GLU A 49 5.41 18.50 17.83
CA GLU A 49 4.50 19.64 18.02
C GLU A 49 3.74 20.05 16.74
N ALA A 50 4.25 19.68 15.57
CA ALA A 50 3.70 20.00 14.26
C ALA A 50 3.02 18.79 13.59
N MET A 51 2.99 17.61 14.22
CA MET A 51 2.42 16.41 13.61
C MET A 51 0.91 16.49 13.43
N GLY A 52 0.17 17.06 14.40
CA GLY A 52 -1.30 17.13 14.35
C GLY A 52 -1.95 15.82 13.89
N ASP A 53 -2.94 15.92 13.02
CA ASP A 53 -3.62 14.81 12.35
C ASP A 53 -2.99 14.43 11.00
N ALA A 54 -1.73 14.84 10.74
CA ALA A 54 -1.03 14.57 9.48
C ALA A 54 -1.12 13.08 9.08
N PRO A 55 -1.54 12.79 7.83
CA PRO A 55 -1.72 11.43 7.36
C PRO A 55 -0.48 10.55 7.55
N VAL A 56 -0.67 9.38 8.16
CA VAL A 56 0.39 8.37 8.31
C VAL A 56 0.38 7.45 7.10
N VAL A 57 1.55 7.24 6.48
CA VAL A 57 1.79 6.29 5.39
C VAL A 57 2.83 5.28 5.84
N ILE A 58 2.41 4.01 5.92
CA ILE A 58 3.32 2.88 6.14
C ILE A 58 3.75 2.37 4.76
N VAL A 59 5.06 2.32 4.52
CA VAL A 59 5.67 2.07 3.20
C VAL A 59 6.42 0.74 3.19
N MET A 60 5.92 -0.22 2.42
CA MET A 60 6.47 -1.58 2.29
C MET A 60 7.44 -1.66 1.12
N HIS A 61 8.71 -1.98 1.41
CA HIS A 61 9.79 -2.01 0.42
C HIS A 61 9.73 -3.18 -0.57
N GLY A 62 10.54 -3.11 -1.62
CA GLY A 62 10.67 -4.16 -2.63
C GLY A 62 11.53 -5.34 -2.19
N VAL A 63 11.93 -6.15 -3.16
CA VAL A 63 12.74 -7.37 -2.93
C VAL A 63 14.11 -7.09 -2.30
N ASN A 64 14.67 -5.90 -2.54
CA ASN A 64 16.00 -5.48 -2.11
C ASN A 64 16.11 -5.11 -0.62
N ARG A 65 14.98 -5.00 0.09
CA ARG A 65 14.96 -4.66 1.54
C ARG A 65 15.54 -3.29 1.88
N ASN A 66 15.60 -2.38 0.91
CA ASN A 66 16.10 -1.01 1.03
C ASN A 66 15.01 -0.06 1.56
N ALA A 67 14.58 -0.28 2.80
CA ALA A 67 13.52 0.50 3.45
C ALA A 67 13.86 1.99 3.59
N ASP A 68 15.14 2.30 3.73
CA ASP A 68 15.68 3.65 3.75
C ASP A 68 15.46 4.39 2.42
N ASP A 69 15.80 3.78 1.29
CA ASP A 69 15.52 4.34 -0.05
C ASP A 69 14.02 4.53 -0.25
N TYR A 70 13.21 3.59 0.24
CA TYR A 70 11.75 3.70 0.18
C TYR A 70 11.23 4.88 1.00
N ALA A 71 11.74 5.13 2.21
CA ALA A 71 11.39 6.33 2.97
C ALA A 71 11.87 7.62 2.28
N ALA A 72 13.10 7.62 1.74
CA ALA A 72 13.70 8.77 1.08
C ALA A 72 12.92 9.22 -0.17
N ASN A 73 12.37 8.28 -0.95
CA ASN A 73 11.53 8.59 -2.11
C ASN A 73 10.25 9.38 -1.75
N TRP A 74 9.83 9.34 -0.49
CA TRP A 74 8.67 10.09 -0.01
C TRP A 74 9.04 11.40 0.68
N GLU A 75 10.31 11.79 0.80
CA GLU A 75 10.70 12.97 1.58
C GLU A 75 10.10 14.27 1.01
N THR A 76 10.23 14.48 -0.29
CA THR A 76 9.63 15.63 -0.98
C THR A 76 8.10 15.57 -0.94
N LEU A 77 7.52 14.38 -1.08
CA LEU A 77 6.07 14.16 -1.05
C LEU A 77 5.48 14.42 0.33
N ALA A 78 6.19 14.02 1.39
CA ALA A 78 5.82 14.31 2.76
C ALA A 78 5.81 15.80 3.03
N ARG A 79 6.77 16.53 2.46
CA ARG A 79 6.84 17.99 2.56
C ARG A 79 5.71 18.69 1.80
N GLU A 80 5.43 18.22 0.60
CA GLU A 80 4.41 18.79 -0.29
C GLU A 80 2.99 18.54 0.22
N TYR A 81 2.71 17.32 0.66
CA TYR A 81 1.37 16.87 1.03
C TYR A 81 1.12 16.77 2.54
N GLY A 82 2.10 17.14 3.38
CA GLY A 82 1.97 17.09 4.83
C GLY A 82 1.84 15.66 5.38
N LEU A 83 2.57 14.71 4.83
CA LEU A 83 2.49 13.28 5.19
C LEU A 83 3.55 12.91 6.24
N ARG A 84 3.26 11.84 7.00
CA ARG A 84 4.21 11.15 7.87
C ARG A 84 4.52 9.78 7.29
N ILE A 85 5.78 9.49 7.03
CA ILE A 85 6.21 8.28 6.32
C ILE A 85 6.96 7.36 7.29
N TYR A 86 6.62 6.07 7.25
CA TYR A 86 7.29 5.04 8.04
C TYR A 86 7.52 3.79 7.20
N ALA A 87 8.78 3.46 6.94
CA ALA A 87 9.19 2.30 6.16
C ALA A 87 9.85 1.25 7.09
N PRO A 88 9.12 0.19 7.51
CA PRO A 88 9.69 -0.91 8.27
C PRO A 88 10.64 -1.75 7.41
N GLU A 89 11.83 -2.02 7.92
CA GLU A 89 12.86 -2.83 7.28
C GLU A 89 12.70 -4.31 7.65
N PHE A 90 12.00 -5.05 6.80
CA PHE A 90 11.99 -6.51 6.85
C PHE A 90 13.29 -7.06 6.26
N SER A 91 14.38 -6.90 7.01
CA SER A 91 15.74 -7.24 6.58
C SER A 91 15.87 -8.70 6.13
N ALA A 92 16.77 -8.98 5.19
CA ALA A 92 17.00 -10.34 4.70
C ALA A 92 17.53 -11.30 5.80
N ASN A 93 18.15 -10.77 6.85
CA ASN A 93 18.65 -11.56 7.98
C ASN A 93 17.52 -12.02 8.90
N SER A 94 16.59 -11.12 9.25
CA SER A 94 15.47 -11.44 10.14
C SER A 94 14.28 -12.08 9.40
N PHE A 95 14.14 -11.79 8.11
CA PHE A 95 13.03 -12.22 7.25
C PHE A 95 13.58 -12.83 5.94
N PRO A 96 14.24 -14.00 6.00
CA PRO A 96 14.89 -14.60 4.85
C PRO A 96 13.91 -14.94 3.73
N GLY A 97 14.24 -14.48 2.53
CA GLY A 97 13.52 -14.77 1.29
C GLY A 97 12.11 -14.18 1.24
N ALA A 98 11.40 -14.48 0.15
CA ALA A 98 10.01 -14.04 -0.02
C ALA A 98 9.06 -14.70 1.00
N ALA A 99 9.39 -15.93 1.41
CA ALA A 99 8.58 -16.75 2.32
C ALA A 99 8.22 -16.00 3.61
N LEU A 100 9.20 -15.35 4.25
CA LEU A 100 9.00 -14.65 5.52
C LEU A 100 8.82 -13.13 5.38
N TYR A 101 8.72 -12.62 4.15
CA TYR A 101 8.42 -11.21 3.90
C TYR A 101 7.08 -11.06 3.15
N ASN A 102 7.12 -10.99 1.83
CA ASN A 102 5.94 -10.70 1.01
C ASN A 102 4.98 -11.89 0.87
N LEU A 103 5.35 -13.10 1.31
CA LEU A 103 4.46 -14.24 1.51
C LEU A 103 4.03 -14.43 2.97
N GLY A 104 4.44 -13.52 3.86
CA GLY A 104 3.88 -13.41 5.20
C GLY A 104 4.29 -14.48 6.20
N GLY A 105 5.02 -15.53 5.81
CA GLY A 105 5.22 -16.69 6.66
C GLY A 105 3.98 -17.57 6.83
N ILE A 106 3.00 -17.44 5.91
CA ILE A 106 1.78 -18.25 5.95
C ILE A 106 2.13 -19.74 5.87
N GLY A 107 1.58 -20.52 6.80
CA GLY A 107 1.85 -21.96 6.93
C GLY A 107 3.14 -22.30 7.69
N THR A 108 3.79 -21.32 8.32
CA THR A 108 4.93 -21.54 9.23
C THR A 108 4.50 -21.35 10.70
N ASP A 109 5.33 -21.81 11.64
CA ASP A 109 5.07 -21.69 13.09
C ASP A 109 5.28 -20.26 13.65
N GLY A 110 5.87 -19.36 12.85
CA GLY A 110 6.16 -17.99 13.24
C GLY A 110 4.97 -17.03 13.08
N PRO A 111 5.02 -15.84 13.70
CA PRO A 111 4.02 -14.82 13.47
C PRO A 111 4.03 -14.39 12.00
N TYR A 112 2.85 -14.09 11.47
CA TYR A 112 2.78 -13.59 10.10
C TYR A 112 3.44 -12.21 10.02
N ALA A 113 4.24 -11.98 8.98
CA ALA A 113 4.91 -10.70 8.78
C ALA A 113 3.90 -9.54 8.71
N TYR A 114 2.69 -9.83 8.23
CA TYR A 114 1.56 -8.90 8.12
C TYR A 114 1.08 -8.37 9.48
N SER A 115 1.12 -9.19 10.54
CA SER A 115 0.69 -8.83 11.90
C SER A 115 1.52 -7.72 12.56
N ALA A 116 2.63 -7.31 11.94
CA ALA A 116 3.44 -6.18 12.41
C ALA A 116 2.77 -4.82 12.20
N ILE A 117 1.82 -4.70 11.27
CA ILE A 117 1.33 -3.39 10.79
C ILE A 117 0.57 -2.61 11.88
N GLU A 118 -0.39 -3.24 12.55
CA GLU A 118 -1.21 -2.59 13.58
C GLU A 118 -0.38 -2.20 14.82
N PRO A 119 0.48 -3.07 15.38
CA PRO A 119 1.36 -2.67 16.49
C PRO A 119 2.44 -1.65 16.07
N LEU A 120 2.86 -1.65 14.79
CA LEU A 120 3.72 -0.60 14.25
C LEU A 120 2.99 0.75 14.24
N PHE A 121 1.71 0.79 13.86
CA PHE A 121 0.92 2.02 13.94
C PHE A 121 0.80 2.52 15.38
N ASP A 122 0.60 1.63 16.36
CA ASP A 122 0.64 2.01 17.78
C ASP A 122 1.98 2.64 18.18
N ALA A 123 3.10 2.05 17.75
CA ALA A 123 4.44 2.60 18.00
C ALA A 123 4.67 3.95 17.29
N ILE A 124 4.11 4.16 16.10
CA ILE A 124 4.13 5.43 15.38
C ILE A 124 3.38 6.51 16.17
N MET A 125 2.20 6.19 16.70
CA MET A 125 1.38 7.13 17.46
C MET A 125 2.01 7.51 18.82
N GLN A 126 2.84 6.64 19.40
CA GLN A 126 3.64 6.99 20.59
C GLN A 126 4.70 8.07 20.32
N ARG A 127 5.03 8.34 19.05
CA ARG A 127 5.98 9.40 18.66
C ARG A 127 5.33 10.79 18.61
N GLY A 128 4.00 10.85 18.54
CA GLY A 128 3.23 12.09 18.45
C GLY A 128 2.14 12.05 17.37
N GLY A 129 1.37 13.14 17.32
CA GLY A 129 0.23 13.32 16.43
C GLY A 129 -1.07 12.67 16.93
N THR A 130 -2.13 12.87 16.17
CA THR A 130 -3.53 12.48 16.48
C THR A 130 -4.22 11.80 15.30
N ALA A 131 -3.47 11.35 14.29
CA ALA A 131 -4.03 10.56 13.19
C ALA A 131 -4.74 9.30 13.72
N GLU A 132 -5.98 9.08 13.27
CA GLU A 132 -6.81 7.95 13.73
C GLU A 132 -6.58 6.67 12.92
N GLY A 133 -5.91 6.79 11.76
CA GLY A 133 -5.64 5.69 10.86
C GLY A 133 -4.45 5.94 9.95
N TYR A 134 -4.16 4.97 9.09
CA TYR A 134 -3.00 4.99 8.20
C TYR A 134 -3.34 4.55 6.78
N PHE A 135 -2.51 5.01 5.85
CA PHE A 135 -2.42 4.51 4.50
C PHE A 135 -1.32 3.45 4.44
N LEU A 136 -1.54 2.39 3.68
CA LEU A 136 -0.56 1.32 3.50
C LEU A 136 -0.14 1.28 2.03
N PHE A 137 1.09 1.62 1.73
CA PHE A 137 1.64 1.58 0.38
C PHE A 137 2.69 0.49 0.25
N GLY A 138 2.76 -0.17 -0.90
CA GLY A 138 3.87 -1.03 -1.24
C GLY A 138 4.09 -1.11 -2.74
N HIS A 139 5.35 -1.23 -3.15
CA HIS A 139 5.75 -1.40 -4.54
C HIS A 139 6.44 -2.75 -4.76
N SER A 140 6.18 -3.41 -5.90
CA SER A 140 6.82 -4.68 -6.27
C SER A 140 6.56 -5.81 -5.26
N ALA A 141 7.58 -6.30 -4.55
CA ALA A 141 7.38 -7.25 -3.45
C ALA A 141 6.59 -6.63 -2.27
N GLY A 142 6.70 -5.32 -2.04
CA GLY A 142 5.89 -4.61 -1.06
C GLY A 142 4.41 -4.60 -1.45
N ALA A 143 4.10 -4.45 -2.73
CA ALA A 143 2.71 -4.54 -3.22
C ALA A 143 2.13 -5.95 -3.00
N GLN A 144 2.97 -6.97 -3.12
CA GLN A 144 2.59 -8.34 -2.74
C GLN A 144 2.30 -8.49 -1.26
N PHE A 145 3.11 -7.86 -0.40
CA PHE A 145 2.85 -7.82 1.02
C PHE A 145 1.50 -7.15 1.31
N VAL A 146 1.25 -5.97 0.71
CA VAL A 146 0.06 -5.16 0.97
C VAL A 146 -1.23 -5.91 0.64
N HIS A 147 -1.40 -6.42 -0.58
CA HIS A 147 -2.67 -7.07 -0.92
C HIS A 147 -2.92 -8.35 -0.09
N ARG A 148 -1.87 -9.06 0.34
CA ARG A 148 -1.98 -10.25 1.18
C ARG A 148 -2.24 -9.90 2.65
N ALA A 149 -1.66 -8.82 3.17
CA ALA A 149 -1.96 -8.35 4.52
C ALA A 149 -3.46 -8.04 4.69
N LEU A 150 -4.10 -7.49 3.65
CA LEU A 150 -5.54 -7.24 3.65
C LEU A 150 -6.39 -8.52 3.68
N LEU A 151 -5.83 -9.68 3.34
CA LEU A 151 -6.49 -10.98 3.41
C LEU A 151 -6.31 -11.65 4.78
N PHE A 152 -5.09 -11.58 5.35
CA PHE A 152 -4.73 -12.39 6.51
C PHE A 152 -4.78 -11.67 7.86
N GLU A 153 -4.87 -10.34 7.88
CA GLU A 153 -4.89 -9.56 9.12
C GLU A 153 -6.17 -8.74 9.22
N ASP A 154 -6.63 -8.48 10.43
CA ASP A 154 -7.58 -7.40 10.68
C ASP A 154 -6.82 -6.07 10.77
N LEU A 155 -7.22 -5.09 9.96
CA LEU A 155 -6.55 -3.79 9.83
C LEU A 155 -7.58 -2.67 10.06
N PRO A 156 -8.16 -2.57 11.27
CA PRO A 156 -9.29 -1.68 11.55
C PRO A 156 -8.98 -0.20 11.36
N ARG A 157 -7.69 0.18 11.38
CA ARG A 157 -7.21 1.56 11.26
C ARG A 157 -6.71 1.87 9.84
N LEU A 158 -6.88 0.95 8.89
CA LEU A 158 -6.55 1.15 7.49
C LEU A 158 -7.55 2.12 6.82
N ASN A 159 -7.04 3.25 6.32
CA ASN A 159 -7.82 4.18 5.49
C ASN A 159 -7.95 3.68 4.06
N THR A 160 -6.82 3.40 3.40
CA THR A 160 -6.73 2.87 2.03
C THR A 160 -5.38 2.20 1.83
N ALA A 161 -5.37 1.05 1.18
CA ALA A 161 -4.15 0.37 0.76
C ALA A 161 -3.83 0.68 -0.70
N TYR A 162 -2.54 0.81 -1.04
CA TYR A 162 -2.03 1.03 -2.38
C TYR A 162 -1.03 -0.09 -2.71
N SER A 163 -1.40 -0.97 -3.64
CA SER A 163 -0.57 -2.07 -4.10
C SER A 163 -0.06 -1.75 -5.52
N ALA A 164 1.20 -1.32 -5.62
CA ALA A 164 1.80 -0.81 -6.84
C ALA A 164 2.71 -1.82 -7.57
N ASN A 165 2.43 -2.13 -8.83
CA ASN A 165 3.27 -2.97 -9.68
C ASN A 165 3.68 -4.32 -9.06
N ALA A 166 2.75 -5.04 -8.41
CA ALA A 166 3.09 -6.34 -7.86
C ALA A 166 3.56 -7.29 -8.99
N GLY A 167 4.65 -8.02 -8.75
CA GLY A 167 5.19 -8.91 -9.77
C GLY A 167 4.24 -10.04 -10.21
N TRP A 168 3.33 -10.43 -9.32
CA TRP A 168 2.29 -11.46 -9.48
C TRP A 168 1.41 -11.41 -8.22
N TYR A 169 0.24 -12.03 -8.27
CA TYR A 169 -0.82 -11.87 -7.27
C TYR A 169 -1.26 -13.21 -6.67
N THR A 170 -1.79 -13.15 -5.44
CA THR A 170 -2.65 -14.21 -4.92
C THR A 170 -4.07 -13.92 -5.40
N LEU A 171 -4.72 -14.85 -6.08
CA LEU A 171 -6.09 -14.69 -6.54
C LEU A 171 -7.08 -15.09 -5.44
N PRO A 172 -8.27 -14.47 -5.34
CA PRO A 172 -9.37 -14.93 -4.49
C PRO A 172 -10.00 -16.23 -5.03
N ASP A 173 -9.19 -17.29 -5.13
CA ASP A 173 -9.56 -18.59 -5.69
C ASP A 173 -9.17 -19.73 -4.74
N ALA A 174 -10.18 -20.40 -4.19
CA ALA A 174 -10.01 -21.54 -3.28
C ALA A 174 -9.56 -22.83 -4.00
N GLY A 175 -9.60 -22.88 -5.34
CA GLY A 175 -9.15 -24.04 -6.11
C GLY A 175 -7.65 -24.03 -6.43
N THR A 176 -7.03 -22.84 -6.46
CA THR A 176 -5.61 -22.69 -6.81
C THR A 176 -4.72 -22.76 -5.56
N PRO A 177 -3.63 -23.55 -5.56
CA PRO A 177 -2.68 -23.63 -4.44
C PRO A 177 -2.09 -22.27 -4.05
N TRP A 178 -1.91 -22.08 -2.74
CA TRP A 178 -1.05 -21.02 -2.23
C TRP A 178 0.35 -21.14 -2.84
N PRO A 179 0.98 -20.04 -3.28
CA PRO A 179 0.57 -18.65 -3.08
C PRO A 179 -0.19 -17.96 -4.23
N TYR A 180 -0.54 -18.68 -5.30
CA TYR A 180 -1.25 -18.10 -6.45
C TYR A 180 -2.78 -18.08 -6.25
N GLY A 181 -3.29 -18.91 -5.36
CA GLY A 181 -4.66 -18.85 -4.83
C GLY A 181 -4.68 -19.15 -3.33
N LEU A 182 -5.81 -19.66 -2.84
CA LEU A 182 -6.12 -19.82 -1.42
C LEU A 182 -6.18 -21.27 -0.96
N HIS A 183 -5.95 -22.25 -1.84
CA HIS A 183 -5.95 -23.64 -1.43
C HIS A 183 -4.73 -23.94 -0.52
N GLY A 184 -5.02 -24.50 0.66
CA GLY A 184 -4.01 -24.91 1.63
C GLY A 184 -3.59 -23.84 2.65
N VAL A 185 -4.31 -22.72 2.74
CA VAL A 185 -4.06 -21.65 3.73
C VAL A 185 -5.30 -21.36 4.57
N PRO A 186 -5.16 -20.79 5.78
CA PRO A 186 -6.29 -20.48 6.67
C PRO A 186 -7.00 -19.20 6.20
N ALA A 187 -7.60 -19.25 5.01
CA ALA A 187 -8.45 -18.20 4.48
C ALA A 187 -9.73 -18.83 3.92
N ASP A 188 -10.86 -18.51 4.54
CA ASP A 188 -12.17 -19.00 4.14
C ASP A 188 -12.93 -18.00 3.26
N GLN A 189 -14.17 -18.34 2.90
CA GLN A 189 -15.00 -17.48 2.06
C GLN A 189 -15.36 -16.14 2.74
N ASN A 190 -15.46 -16.10 4.06
CA ASN A 190 -15.71 -14.88 4.82
C ASN A 190 -14.48 -13.97 4.83
N ASP A 191 -13.28 -14.54 4.96
CA ASP A 191 -12.02 -13.79 4.82
C ASP A 191 -11.93 -13.16 3.43
N VAL A 192 -12.30 -13.89 2.37
CA VAL A 192 -12.36 -13.36 0.99
C VAL A 192 -13.38 -12.22 0.86
N ARG A 193 -14.56 -12.33 1.48
CA ARG A 193 -15.56 -11.24 1.47
C ARG A 193 -15.02 -9.97 2.12
N GLN A 194 -14.39 -10.12 3.28
CA GLN A 194 -13.75 -9.00 3.97
C GLN A 194 -12.63 -8.40 3.13
N TRP A 195 -11.79 -9.24 2.51
CA TRP A 195 -10.70 -8.80 1.67
C TRP A 195 -11.17 -7.93 0.49
N LEU A 196 -12.21 -8.39 -0.22
CA LEU A 196 -12.82 -7.67 -1.35
C LEU A 196 -13.55 -6.39 -0.90
N GLY A 197 -14.06 -6.38 0.34
CA GLY A 197 -14.74 -5.25 0.96
C GLY A 197 -13.81 -4.20 1.59
N ARG A 198 -12.48 -4.35 1.52
CA ARG A 198 -11.52 -3.37 2.04
C ARG A 198 -11.07 -2.37 0.96
N PRO A 199 -10.85 -1.09 1.32
CA PRO A 199 -10.43 -0.07 0.35
C PRO A 199 -9.00 -0.31 -0.12
N MET A 200 -8.84 -0.75 -1.37
CA MET A 200 -7.54 -0.98 -2.01
C MET A 200 -7.49 -0.35 -3.40
N VAL A 201 -6.39 0.32 -3.71
CA VAL A 201 -6.09 0.83 -5.04
C VAL A 201 -4.92 0.03 -5.61
N LEU A 202 -5.13 -0.59 -6.78
CA LEU A 202 -4.06 -1.14 -7.59
C LEU A 202 -3.46 -0.03 -8.44
N LEU A 203 -2.18 0.26 -8.22
CA LEU A 203 -1.44 1.25 -9.02
C LEU A 203 -0.58 0.51 -10.05
N LEU A 204 -0.88 0.73 -11.33
CA LEU A 204 -0.29 -0.04 -12.43
C LEU A 204 0.45 0.90 -13.38
N GLY A 205 1.76 0.74 -13.48
CA GLY A 205 2.58 1.55 -14.38
C GLY A 205 2.38 1.09 -15.79
N ASP A 206 1.89 1.97 -16.67
CA ASP A 206 1.54 1.56 -18.04
C ASP A 206 2.76 1.16 -18.90
N GLN A 207 3.98 1.42 -18.42
CA GLN A 207 5.24 0.97 -19.01
C GLN A 207 5.87 -0.23 -18.26
N ASP A 208 5.23 -0.80 -17.22
CA ASP A 208 5.70 -2.03 -16.54
C ASP A 208 5.29 -3.27 -17.35
N THR A 209 5.80 -3.29 -18.59
CA THR A 209 5.39 -4.19 -19.67
C THR A 209 6.51 -5.06 -20.21
N ASP A 210 7.69 -5.03 -19.60
CA ASP A 210 8.83 -5.87 -20.02
C ASP A 210 8.63 -7.34 -19.59
N PRO A 211 8.39 -8.27 -20.52
CA PRO A 211 8.25 -9.69 -20.19
C PRO A 211 9.59 -10.34 -19.86
N GLU A 212 10.72 -9.70 -20.16
CA GLU A 212 12.10 -10.18 -19.96
C GLU A 212 12.81 -9.59 -18.73
N ASP A 213 12.12 -8.77 -17.94
CA ASP A 213 12.62 -8.22 -16.67
C ASP A 213 13.16 -9.32 -15.74
N VAL A 214 14.38 -9.15 -15.23
CA VAL A 214 15.10 -10.17 -14.45
C VAL A 214 14.40 -10.56 -13.14
N ASN A 215 13.59 -9.66 -12.59
CA ASN A 215 12.83 -9.86 -11.35
C ASN A 215 11.39 -10.28 -11.62
N LEU A 216 10.98 -10.46 -12.88
CA LEU A 216 9.66 -10.96 -13.23
C LEU A 216 9.58 -12.48 -12.99
N ARG A 217 8.61 -12.90 -12.20
CA ARG A 217 8.36 -14.33 -11.94
C ARG A 217 7.72 -14.98 -13.17
N ARG A 218 8.35 -16.00 -13.75
CA ARG A 218 7.88 -16.74 -14.95
C ARG A 218 7.51 -18.20 -14.69
N THR A 219 7.09 -18.54 -13.48
CA THR A 219 6.50 -19.87 -13.21
C THR A 219 5.20 -20.05 -14.00
N PRO A 220 4.80 -21.28 -14.35
CA PRO A 220 3.55 -21.51 -15.07
C PRO A 220 2.34 -20.81 -14.43
N ASP A 221 2.19 -20.91 -13.11
CA ASP A 221 1.09 -20.26 -12.37
C ASP A 221 1.15 -18.73 -12.38
N ALA A 222 2.34 -18.12 -12.46
CA ALA A 222 2.46 -16.66 -12.57
C ALA A 222 2.14 -16.21 -14.00
N MET A 223 2.46 -17.03 -15.00
CA MET A 223 2.20 -16.73 -16.41
C MET A 223 0.72 -16.84 -16.78
N THR A 224 -0.11 -17.57 -16.01
CA THR A 224 -1.57 -17.57 -16.20
C THR A 224 -2.18 -16.19 -15.92
N GLN A 225 -1.51 -15.36 -15.11
CA GLN A 225 -1.97 -14.02 -14.75
C GLN A 225 -1.60 -12.99 -15.84
N GLY A 226 -0.67 -13.29 -16.74
CA GLY A 226 -0.28 -12.41 -17.83
C GLY A 226 1.24 -12.33 -18.08
N PRO A 227 1.64 -11.74 -19.23
CA PRO A 227 3.03 -11.74 -19.69
C PRO A 227 3.96 -10.80 -18.91
N HIS A 228 3.44 -9.77 -18.27
CA HIS A 228 4.20 -8.73 -17.54
C HIS A 228 3.34 -8.13 -16.42
N ARG A 229 3.92 -7.29 -15.55
CA ARG A 229 3.28 -6.84 -14.31
C ARG A 229 2.02 -6.02 -14.53
N TYR A 230 2.01 -5.13 -15.53
CA TYR A 230 0.80 -4.37 -15.87
C TYR A 230 -0.39 -5.28 -16.21
N ALA A 231 -0.21 -6.25 -17.12
CA ALA A 231 -1.26 -7.19 -17.50
C ALA A 231 -1.73 -8.06 -16.33
N ARG A 232 -0.80 -8.42 -15.43
CA ARG A 232 -1.13 -9.19 -14.21
C ARG A 232 -2.00 -8.39 -13.24
N GLY A 233 -1.75 -7.09 -13.11
CA GLY A 233 -2.56 -6.21 -12.27
C GLY A 233 -3.99 -6.07 -12.79
N GLU A 234 -4.14 -5.82 -14.10
CA GLU A 234 -5.45 -5.76 -14.76
C GLU A 234 -6.22 -7.09 -14.62
N PHE A 235 -5.53 -8.22 -14.83
CA PHE A 235 -6.11 -9.54 -14.65
C PHE A 235 -6.57 -9.78 -13.21
N PHE A 236 -5.73 -9.43 -12.23
CA PHE A 236 -6.05 -9.59 -10.81
C PHE A 236 -7.28 -8.77 -10.40
N PHE A 237 -7.36 -7.51 -10.83
CA PHE A 237 -8.51 -6.65 -10.57
C PHE A 237 -9.79 -7.25 -11.14
N ALA A 238 -9.77 -7.63 -12.43
CA ALA A 238 -10.93 -8.21 -13.11
C ALA A 238 -11.37 -9.54 -12.45
N PHE A 239 -10.41 -10.38 -12.05
CA PHE A 239 -10.69 -11.63 -11.36
C PHE A 239 -11.36 -11.37 -10.00
N ALA A 240 -10.84 -10.41 -9.23
CA ALA A 240 -11.38 -10.07 -7.92
C ALA A 240 -12.78 -9.45 -7.99
N GLN A 241 -13.03 -8.57 -8.97
CA GLN A 241 -14.37 -8.03 -9.23
C GLN A 241 -15.37 -9.15 -9.53
N ALA A 242 -15.02 -10.08 -10.42
CA ALA A 242 -15.89 -11.21 -10.75
C ALA A 242 -16.16 -12.12 -9.54
N GLN A 243 -15.16 -12.29 -8.65
CA GLN A 243 -15.37 -13.02 -7.39
C GLN A 243 -16.27 -12.25 -6.43
N ALA A 244 -16.16 -10.92 -6.35
CA ALA A 244 -17.05 -10.12 -5.52
C ALA A 244 -18.50 -10.25 -5.98
N ASP A 245 -18.74 -10.20 -7.30
CA ASP A 245 -20.06 -10.39 -7.90
C ASP A 245 -20.62 -11.79 -7.61
N ARG A 246 -19.80 -12.84 -7.74
CA ARG A 246 -20.20 -14.23 -7.44
C ARG A 246 -20.56 -14.42 -5.97
N LEU A 247 -19.86 -13.71 -5.09
CA LEU A 247 -20.08 -13.81 -3.66
C LEU A 247 -21.25 -12.93 -3.21
N ASP A 248 -21.70 -11.95 -3.98
CA ASP A 248 -22.62 -10.91 -3.52
C ASP A 248 -22.02 -10.18 -2.31
N THR A 249 -20.86 -9.56 -2.52
CA THR A 249 -20.14 -8.78 -1.50
C THR A 249 -19.74 -7.42 -2.08
N PRO A 250 -19.68 -6.36 -1.26
CA PRO A 250 -19.13 -5.09 -1.71
C PRO A 250 -17.72 -5.26 -2.26
N PHE A 251 -17.42 -4.58 -3.36
CA PHE A 251 -16.08 -4.50 -3.94
C PHE A 251 -15.57 -3.08 -3.82
N LEU A 252 -14.64 -2.86 -2.88
CA LEU A 252 -14.07 -1.54 -2.60
C LEU A 252 -12.67 -1.37 -3.21
N TRP A 253 -12.31 -2.21 -4.18
CA TRP A 253 -11.07 -2.05 -4.90
C TRP A 253 -11.26 -1.11 -6.09
N SER A 254 -10.20 -0.38 -6.44
CA SER A 254 -10.10 0.34 -7.71
C SER A 254 -8.74 0.10 -8.35
N THR A 255 -8.63 0.44 -9.63
CA THR A 255 -7.36 0.40 -10.37
C THR A 255 -7.08 1.77 -10.96
N VAL A 256 -5.80 2.15 -10.97
CA VAL A 256 -5.30 3.38 -11.61
C VAL A 256 -4.06 3.03 -12.43
N SER A 257 -4.17 3.20 -13.74
CA SER A 257 -2.99 3.17 -14.63
C SER A 257 -2.22 4.48 -14.50
N VAL A 258 -0.93 4.40 -14.18
CA VAL A 258 -0.04 5.55 -14.01
C VAL A 258 0.75 5.76 -15.31
N PRO A 259 0.48 6.85 -16.07
CA PRO A 259 1.06 7.04 -17.39
C PRO A 259 2.57 7.25 -17.37
N GLY A 260 3.29 6.56 -18.26
CA GLY A 260 4.73 6.72 -18.47
C GLY A 260 5.62 6.08 -17.41
N ILE A 261 5.04 5.45 -16.38
CA ILE A 261 5.80 4.84 -15.27
C ILE A 261 5.95 3.34 -15.52
N ALA A 262 7.19 2.85 -15.40
CA ALA A 262 7.52 1.43 -15.48
C ALA A 262 7.59 0.80 -14.08
N HIS A 263 8.57 -0.07 -13.83
CA HIS A 263 8.81 -0.69 -12.52
C HIS A 263 9.57 0.24 -11.55
N ASP A 264 9.06 1.46 -11.37
CA ASP A 264 9.69 2.53 -10.59
C ASP A 264 8.94 2.85 -9.29
N ASN A 265 9.62 2.73 -8.16
CA ASN A 265 9.06 3.03 -6.85
C ASN A 265 8.77 4.53 -6.68
N ALA A 266 9.65 5.41 -7.15
CA ALA A 266 9.52 6.85 -6.92
C ALA A 266 8.30 7.42 -7.66
N GLY A 267 8.17 7.12 -8.96
CA GLY A 267 6.99 7.51 -9.73
C GLY A 267 5.68 6.91 -9.20
N MET A 268 5.72 5.69 -8.64
CA MET A 268 4.54 5.09 -7.98
C MET A 268 4.20 5.75 -6.65
N ALA A 269 5.20 6.19 -5.88
CA ALA A 269 5.00 6.94 -4.66
C ALA A 269 4.35 8.30 -4.93
N GLU A 270 4.76 9.00 -6.00
CA GLU A 270 4.14 10.26 -6.44
C GLU A 270 2.64 10.09 -6.71
N ALA A 271 2.28 9.05 -7.47
CA ALA A 271 0.87 8.75 -7.76
C ALA A 271 0.06 8.44 -6.49
N ALA A 272 0.63 7.64 -5.58
CA ALA A 272 -0.01 7.31 -4.30
C ALA A 272 -0.18 8.55 -3.40
N ALA A 273 0.85 9.39 -3.28
CA ALA A 273 0.81 10.60 -2.47
C ALA A 273 -0.26 11.59 -2.96
N ALA A 274 -0.36 11.78 -4.28
CA ALA A 274 -1.41 12.62 -4.88
C ALA A 274 -2.82 12.09 -4.58
N LEU A 275 -3.02 10.76 -4.62
CA LEU A 275 -4.31 10.14 -4.27
C LEU A 275 -4.64 10.29 -2.78
N ILE A 276 -3.65 10.15 -1.90
CA ILE A 276 -3.81 10.36 -0.46
C ILE A 276 -4.23 11.80 -0.18
N ALA A 277 -3.54 12.78 -0.78
CA ALA A 277 -3.82 14.20 -0.60
C ALA A 277 -5.18 14.63 -1.17
N ALA A 278 -5.68 13.93 -2.18
CA ALA A 278 -6.98 14.18 -2.79
C ALA A 278 -8.16 13.59 -1.98
N GLN A 279 -7.92 12.74 -0.97
CA GLN A 279 -9.01 12.22 -0.16
C GLN A 279 -9.62 13.36 0.67
N PRO A 280 -10.96 13.53 0.67
CA PRO A 280 -11.60 14.58 1.44
C PRO A 280 -11.28 14.39 2.93
N ASP A 281 -10.87 15.49 3.56
CA ASP A 281 -10.54 15.56 4.97
C ASP A 281 -11.69 14.99 5.81
N ARG A 282 -11.47 13.81 6.40
CA ARG A 282 -12.50 13.10 7.19
C ARG A 282 -12.85 13.87 8.48
N THR A 283 -12.03 14.84 8.89
CA THR A 283 -12.29 15.69 10.07
C THR A 283 -13.28 16.80 9.78
N ARG A 284 -13.53 17.13 8.51
CA ARG A 284 -14.47 18.17 8.10
C ARG A 284 -15.85 17.59 7.81
N THR A 285 -16.42 16.90 8.79
CA THR A 285 -17.89 16.92 8.92
C THR A 285 -18.25 18.35 9.28
N ALA A 286 -18.74 19.11 8.29
CA ALA A 286 -19.23 20.46 8.52
C ALA A 286 -20.35 20.44 9.59
N PRO A 287 -20.43 21.47 10.46
CA PRO A 287 -21.50 21.60 11.43
C PRO A 287 -22.89 21.74 10.78
#